data_AF-A0A1C6FA83-F1
#
_entry.id   AF-A0A1C6FA83-F1
#
_cell.length_a   1.000
_cell.length_b   1.000
_cell.length_c   1.000
_cell.angle_alpha   90.00
_cell.angle_beta   90.00
_cell.angle_gamma   90.00
#
_symmetry.space_group_name_H-M   'P 1'
#
loop_
_entity.id
_entity.type
_entity.pdbx_description
1 polymer ?
#
loop_
_entity_poly.entity_id
_entity_poly.type
_entity_poly.pdbx_seq_one_letter_code
_entity_poly.pdbx_strand_id
1 'polypeptide(L)'
;MGAFYNCSLEKIDIPNVKYIFTNTFENCTNLSEVNIPQSVIKIKKFAFNNCGLINVVIPEGVKDIESYVFNSCSYLKNVTIPESVNQIGDLAFAKTALESIKIPASVNKIDNYVFFNCNNLIEVTFRAINLKNYCNNIFFCCQNHLKIYVPSEAVELYSNWLPQDSNVTIYEINNEEG
;
A
#
# COMPACT_ATOMS: atom_id res chain seq x y z
N MET A 1 11.94 18.67 8.31
CA MET A 1 12.91 17.59 8.07
C MET A 1 12.61 16.48 9.07
N GLY A 2 12.47 15.23 8.63
CA GLY A 2 12.24 14.11 9.53
C GLY A 2 13.50 13.70 10.28
N ALA A 3 13.35 12.95 11.37
CA ALA A 3 14.46 12.63 12.29
C ALA A 3 15.60 11.83 11.63
N PHE A 4 15.28 11.00 10.63
CA PHE A 4 16.22 10.19 9.86
C PHE A 4 16.11 10.52 8.36
N TYR A 5 15.73 11.75 8.01
CA TYR A 5 15.67 12.16 6.60
C TYR A 5 17.02 11.96 5.90
N ASN A 6 17.01 11.32 4.74
CA ASN A 6 18.19 11.01 3.92
C ASN A 6 19.26 10.19 4.65
N CYS A 7 18.83 9.28 5.53
CA CYS A 7 19.76 8.44 6.28
C CYS A 7 20.43 7.37 5.41
N SER A 8 21.62 6.92 5.84
CA SER A 8 22.36 5.82 5.21
C SER A 8 22.19 4.49 5.94
N LEU A 9 21.17 4.35 6.80
CA LEU A 9 20.90 3.11 7.53
C LEU A 9 20.51 2.00 6.55
N GLU A 10 20.99 0.78 6.80
CA GLU A 10 20.56 -0.41 6.04
C GLU A 10 19.37 -1.12 6.70
N LYS A 11 19.31 -1.06 8.03
CA LYS A 11 18.29 -1.66 8.88
C LYS A 11 17.95 -0.75 10.05
N ILE A 12 16.70 -0.77 10.51
CA ILE A 12 16.32 -0.16 11.79
C ILE A 12 15.25 -0.97 12.53
N ASP A 13 15.49 -1.17 13.83
CA ASP A 13 14.48 -1.58 14.80
C ASP A 13 13.88 -0.32 15.44
N ILE A 14 12.66 0.05 15.05
CA ILE A 14 12.02 1.26 15.58
C ILE A 14 11.67 0.98 17.05
N PRO A 15 12.08 1.85 18.00
CA PRO A 15 11.74 1.66 19.41
C PRO A 15 10.23 1.78 19.63
N ASN A 16 9.75 1.33 20.79
CA ASN A 16 8.34 1.45 21.16
C ASN A 16 7.85 2.90 21.09
N VAL A 17 7.16 3.25 20.00
CA VAL A 17 6.58 4.56 19.73
C VAL A 17 5.15 4.41 19.24
N LYS A 18 4.34 5.45 19.41
CA LYS A 18 2.96 5.51 18.92
C LYS A 18 2.86 6.02 17.48
N TYR A 19 3.81 6.85 17.05
CA TYR A 19 3.75 7.57 15.79
C TYR A 19 5.08 7.47 15.06
N ILE A 20 5.02 7.21 13.75
CA ILE A 20 6.13 7.51 12.84
C ILE A 20 5.75 8.80 12.11
N PHE A 21 6.51 9.86 12.37
CA PHE A 21 6.17 11.21 11.92
C PHE A 21 6.47 11.43 10.43
N THR A 22 5.94 12.53 9.90
CA THR A 22 6.09 12.92 8.51
C THR A 22 7.56 13.00 8.13
N ASN A 23 7.91 12.42 6.98
CA ASN A 23 9.27 12.40 6.42
C ASN A 23 10.33 11.70 7.30
N THR A 24 9.94 10.92 8.34
CA THR A 24 10.91 10.39 9.34
C THR A 24 12.09 9.66 8.69
N PHE A 25 11.85 8.77 7.74
CA PHE A 25 12.86 8.00 7.01
C PHE A 25 12.88 8.34 5.51
N GLU A 26 12.31 9.48 5.11
CA GLU A 26 12.26 9.84 3.70
C GLU A 26 13.68 9.91 3.09
N ASN A 27 13.86 9.38 1.88
CA ASN A 27 15.11 9.27 1.16
C ASN A 27 16.18 8.40 1.84
N CYS A 28 15.83 7.52 2.80
CA CYS A 28 16.73 6.49 3.27
C CYS A 28 16.88 5.36 2.24
N THR A 29 17.54 5.63 1.12
CA THR A 29 17.60 4.72 -0.05
C THR A 29 18.32 3.41 0.23
N ASN A 30 19.15 3.34 1.27
CA ASN A 30 19.82 2.11 1.70
C ASN A 30 18.99 1.30 2.71
N LEU A 31 17.93 1.86 3.28
CA LEU A 31 17.13 1.21 4.32
C LEU A 31 16.30 0.09 3.71
N SER A 32 16.82 -1.13 3.83
CA SER A 32 16.25 -2.33 3.22
C SER A 32 15.35 -3.12 4.17
N GLU A 33 15.59 -3.00 5.48
CA GLU A 33 14.83 -3.67 6.53
C GLU A 33 14.34 -2.68 7.60
N VAL A 34 13.05 -2.75 7.94
CA VAL A 34 12.47 -1.99 9.05
C VAL A 34 11.59 -2.89 9.89
N ASN A 35 11.81 -2.89 11.20
CA ASN A 35 10.91 -3.50 12.16
C ASN A 35 10.06 -2.41 12.80
N ILE A 36 8.77 -2.36 12.42
CA ILE A 36 7.79 -1.41 12.95
C ILE A 36 7.09 -2.07 14.15
N PRO A 37 7.19 -1.53 15.37
CA PRO A 37 6.63 -2.18 16.55
C PRO A 37 5.10 -2.09 16.58
N GLN A 38 4.46 -3.09 17.20
CA GLN A 38 3.00 -3.18 17.40
C GLN A 38 2.40 -2.00 18.19
N SER A 39 3.25 -1.19 18.82
CA SER A 39 2.82 0.03 19.50
C SER A 39 2.40 1.15 18.55
N VAL A 40 2.84 1.11 17.30
CA VAL A 40 2.58 2.16 16.30
C VAL A 40 1.11 2.10 15.88
N ILE A 41 0.42 3.22 16.06
CA ILE A 41 -1.00 3.37 15.68
C ILE A 41 -1.16 4.26 14.45
N LYS A 42 -0.10 4.94 14.01
CA LYS A 42 -0.15 5.86 12.88
C LYS A 42 1.22 6.07 12.22
N ILE A 43 1.25 5.91 10.90
CA ILE A 43 2.40 6.19 10.03
C ILE A 43 2.03 7.39 9.17
N LYS A 44 2.74 8.51 9.37
CA LYS A 44 2.38 9.78 8.72
C LYS A 44 2.91 9.89 7.30
N LYS A 45 2.35 10.83 6.55
CA LYS A 45 2.70 11.16 5.16
C LYS A 45 4.21 11.17 4.92
N PHE A 46 4.65 10.56 3.83
CA PHE A 46 6.07 10.46 3.43
C PHE A 46 7.01 9.74 4.43
N ALA A 47 6.52 9.08 5.48
CA ALA A 47 7.38 8.50 6.51
C ALA A 47 8.49 7.60 5.97
N PHE A 48 8.23 6.83 4.91
CA PHE A 48 9.19 5.95 4.24
C PHE A 48 9.29 6.24 2.74
N ASN A 49 9.01 7.48 2.32
CA ASN A 49 9.10 7.85 0.91
C ASN A 49 10.53 7.65 0.40
N ASN A 50 10.69 7.01 -0.77
CA ASN A 50 11.97 6.75 -1.42
C ASN A 50 12.97 5.97 -0.53
N CYS A 51 12.49 4.95 0.20
CA CYS A 51 13.34 4.04 0.96
C CYS A 51 13.73 2.80 0.14
N GLY A 52 14.85 2.16 0.51
CA GLY A 52 15.31 0.90 -0.09
C GLY A 52 14.56 -0.36 0.35
N LEU A 53 13.38 -0.22 0.97
CA LEU A 53 12.69 -1.29 1.68
C LEU A 53 12.33 -2.43 0.74
N ILE A 54 12.54 -3.68 1.17
CA ILE A 54 12.20 -4.87 0.37
C ILE A 54 10.88 -5.48 0.82
N ASN A 55 10.65 -5.54 2.13
CA ASN A 55 9.44 -6.06 2.75
C ASN A 55 8.99 -5.12 3.87
N VAL A 56 7.68 -4.97 4.04
CA VAL A 56 7.12 -4.21 5.17
C VAL A 56 5.93 -4.96 5.77
N VAL A 57 5.94 -5.09 7.10
CA VAL A 57 4.77 -5.52 7.85
C VAL A 57 4.21 -4.29 8.56
N ILE A 58 2.99 -3.88 8.19
CA ILE A 58 2.29 -2.80 8.88
C ILE A 58 1.70 -3.40 10.16
N PRO A 59 1.99 -2.84 11.34
CA PRO A 59 1.56 -3.43 12.61
C PRO A 59 0.05 -3.31 12.83
N GLU A 60 -0.48 -4.25 13.60
CA GLU A 60 -1.86 -4.19 14.06
C GLU A 60 -2.08 -2.93 14.90
N GLY A 61 -3.13 -2.18 14.60
CA GLY A 61 -3.47 -0.92 15.25
C GLY A 61 -3.25 0.31 14.37
N VAL A 62 -2.50 0.21 13.28
CA VAL A 62 -2.43 1.28 12.27
C VAL A 62 -3.78 1.41 11.58
N LYS A 63 -4.38 2.60 11.66
CA LYS A 63 -5.70 2.87 11.07
C LYS A 63 -5.65 3.40 9.65
N ASP A 64 -4.62 4.15 9.32
CA ASP A 64 -4.48 4.81 8.03
C ASP A 64 -3.05 4.67 7.51
N ILE A 65 -2.92 4.34 6.22
CA ILE A 65 -1.68 4.50 5.48
C ILE A 65 -1.79 5.85 4.77
N GLU A 66 -1.17 6.89 5.33
CA GLU A 66 -1.26 8.24 4.76
C GLU A 66 -0.62 8.33 3.36
N SER A 67 -0.88 9.43 2.65
CA SER A 67 -0.36 9.62 1.30
C SER A 67 1.17 9.50 1.25
N TYR A 68 1.68 8.92 0.16
CA TYR A 68 3.12 8.77 -0.12
C TYR A 68 3.95 8.01 0.94
N VAL A 69 3.34 7.27 1.87
CA VAL A 69 4.11 6.61 2.94
C VAL A 69 5.22 5.72 2.38
N PHE A 70 4.95 4.90 1.35
CA PHE A 70 5.94 4.03 0.69
C PHE A 70 6.13 4.39 -0.79
N ASN A 71 5.82 5.63 -1.18
CA ASN A 71 6.04 6.10 -2.56
C ASN A 71 7.52 5.96 -2.93
N SER A 72 7.83 5.58 -4.16
CA SER A 72 9.19 5.39 -4.67
C SER A 72 10.05 4.38 -3.90
N CYS A 73 9.48 3.50 -3.08
CA CYS A 73 10.22 2.36 -2.53
C CYS A 73 10.44 1.31 -3.63
N SER A 74 11.38 1.58 -4.54
CA SER A 74 11.56 0.85 -5.80
C SER A 74 11.99 -0.61 -5.65
N TYR A 75 12.34 -1.05 -4.45
CA TYR A 75 12.69 -2.43 -4.12
C TYR A 75 11.61 -3.17 -3.32
N LEU A 76 10.51 -2.48 -2.97
CA LEU A 76 9.46 -3.03 -2.11
C LEU A 76 8.63 -4.05 -2.88
N LYS A 77 8.81 -5.33 -2.53
CA LYS A 77 8.16 -6.48 -3.18
C LYS A 77 6.96 -7.00 -2.41
N ASN A 78 6.98 -6.90 -1.09
CA ASN A 78 5.91 -7.41 -0.23
C ASN A 78 5.49 -6.40 0.83
N VAL A 79 4.19 -6.23 1.00
CA VAL A 79 3.60 -5.47 2.09
C VAL A 79 2.49 -6.29 2.72
N THR A 80 2.54 -6.47 4.03
CA THR A 80 1.42 -7.00 4.82
C THR A 80 0.61 -5.83 5.38
N ILE A 81 -0.66 -5.73 4.98
CA ILE A 81 -1.61 -4.73 5.47
C ILE A 81 -2.60 -5.44 6.42
N PRO A 82 -2.71 -5.01 7.69
CA PRO A 82 -3.62 -5.63 8.65
C PRO A 82 -5.07 -5.16 8.48
N GLU A 83 -6.03 -5.94 9.02
CA GLU A 83 -7.47 -5.61 9.07
C GLU A 83 -7.79 -4.38 9.94
N SER A 84 -6.80 -3.82 10.64
CA SER A 84 -6.97 -2.56 11.35
C SER A 84 -6.97 -1.33 10.43
N VAL A 85 -6.47 -1.44 9.19
CA VAL A 85 -6.38 -0.32 8.23
C VAL A 85 -7.72 -0.04 7.56
N ASN A 86 -8.14 1.23 7.56
CA ASN A 86 -9.42 1.69 7.00
C ASN A 86 -9.24 2.54 5.73
N GLN A 87 -8.09 3.23 5.61
CA GLN A 87 -7.79 4.11 4.51
C GLN A 87 -6.37 3.92 3.97
N ILE A 88 -6.24 3.99 2.64
CA ILE A 88 -4.96 4.07 1.92
C ILE A 88 -4.93 5.38 1.13
N GLY A 89 -3.97 6.25 1.45
CA GLY A 89 -3.85 7.60 0.91
C GLY A 89 -3.19 7.66 -0.48
N ASP A 90 -3.25 8.85 -1.10
CA ASP A 90 -2.74 9.06 -2.46
C ASP A 90 -1.29 8.58 -2.62
N LEU A 91 -1.01 7.87 -3.71
CA LEU A 91 0.34 7.43 -4.09
C LEU A 91 1.06 6.60 -2.99
N ALA A 92 0.34 6.04 -2.01
CA ALA A 92 0.95 5.37 -0.85
C ALA A 92 1.94 4.26 -1.23
N PHE A 93 1.70 3.55 -2.34
CA PHE A 93 2.54 2.46 -2.86
C PHE A 93 3.02 2.71 -4.30
N ALA A 94 3.00 3.96 -4.76
CA ALA A 94 3.40 4.29 -6.12
C ALA A 94 4.88 4.02 -6.35
N LYS A 95 5.24 3.60 -7.58
CA LYS A 95 6.62 3.31 -8.01
C LYS A 95 7.33 2.28 -7.12
N THR A 96 6.59 1.25 -6.67
CA THR A 96 7.15 0.11 -5.93
C THR A 96 7.39 -1.09 -6.84
N ALA A 97 8.11 -2.09 -6.35
CA ALA A 97 8.37 -3.36 -7.04
C ALA A 97 7.37 -4.46 -6.65
N LEU A 98 6.21 -4.10 -6.10
CA LEU A 98 5.18 -5.05 -5.70
C LEU A 98 4.78 -5.93 -6.89
N GLU A 99 4.75 -7.24 -6.69
CA GLU A 99 4.25 -8.20 -7.69
C GLU A 99 2.79 -8.56 -7.41
N SER A 100 2.45 -8.70 -6.13
CA SER A 100 1.07 -8.86 -5.66
C SER A 100 0.80 -8.05 -4.40
N ILE A 101 -0.46 -7.69 -4.15
CA ILE A 101 -0.88 -7.09 -2.88
C ILE A 101 -2.30 -7.47 -2.51
N LYS A 102 -2.54 -7.69 -1.21
CA LYS A 102 -3.86 -7.94 -0.64
C LYS A 102 -4.31 -6.70 0.13
N ILE A 103 -5.47 -6.16 -0.25
CA ILE A 103 -6.14 -5.05 0.43
C ILE A 103 -7.24 -5.63 1.33
N PRO A 104 -7.15 -5.46 2.67
CA PRO A 104 -8.04 -6.11 3.63
C PRO A 104 -9.49 -5.61 3.53
N ALA A 105 -10.41 -6.38 4.11
CA ALA A 105 -11.85 -6.11 4.01
C ALA A 105 -12.26 -4.82 4.74
N SER A 106 -11.49 -4.45 5.76
CA SER A 106 -11.64 -3.22 6.55
C SER A 106 -11.44 -1.92 5.75
N VAL A 107 -10.73 -1.96 4.62
CA VAL A 107 -10.41 -0.76 3.84
C VAL A 107 -11.66 -0.25 3.15
N ASN A 108 -12.17 0.89 3.60
CA ASN A 108 -13.36 1.53 3.06
C ASN A 108 -13.04 2.79 2.22
N LYS A 109 -11.77 3.19 2.14
CA LYS A 109 -11.31 4.31 1.33
C LYS A 109 -9.93 4.07 0.73
N ILE A 110 -9.84 4.24 -0.59
CA ILE A 110 -8.60 4.15 -1.36
C ILE A 110 -8.54 5.42 -2.20
N ASP A 111 -7.48 6.20 -2.01
CA ASP A 111 -7.30 7.48 -2.68
C ASP A 111 -6.60 7.30 -4.06
N ASN A 112 -6.24 8.39 -4.74
CA ASN A 112 -5.82 8.32 -6.13
C ASN A 112 -4.43 7.70 -6.29
N TYR A 113 -4.19 7.09 -7.45
CA TYR A 113 -2.84 6.72 -7.90
C TYR A 113 -2.06 5.82 -6.91
N VAL A 114 -2.74 5.08 -6.04
CA VAL A 114 -2.10 4.30 -4.95
C VAL A 114 -1.00 3.38 -5.47
N PHE A 115 -1.18 2.79 -6.66
CA PHE A 115 -0.20 1.92 -7.34
C PHE A 115 0.33 2.55 -8.64
N PHE A 116 0.42 3.87 -8.71
CA PHE A 116 0.93 4.55 -9.90
C PHE A 116 2.31 4.03 -10.30
N ASN A 117 2.47 3.67 -11.57
CA ASN A 117 3.74 3.19 -12.16
C ASN A 117 4.35 2.00 -11.41
N CYS A 118 3.52 1.10 -10.88
CA CYS A 118 3.95 -0.18 -10.30
C CYS A 118 4.09 -1.25 -11.39
N ASN A 119 5.15 -1.16 -12.20
CA ASN A 119 5.32 -1.97 -13.41
C ASN A 119 5.67 -3.45 -13.17
N ASN A 120 5.81 -3.88 -11.91
CA ASN A 120 5.95 -5.30 -11.56
C ASN A 120 4.64 -5.91 -11.07
N LEU A 121 3.62 -5.07 -10.78
CA LEU A 121 2.37 -5.52 -10.21
C LEU A 121 1.62 -6.32 -11.25
N ILE A 122 1.26 -7.55 -10.92
CA ILE A 122 0.51 -8.47 -11.79
C ILE A 122 -0.79 -8.92 -11.13
N GLU A 123 -0.88 -8.81 -9.80
CA GLU A 123 -2.02 -9.31 -9.03
C GLU A 123 -2.42 -8.35 -7.91
N VAL A 124 -3.71 -8.09 -7.78
CA VAL A 124 -4.26 -7.35 -6.63
C VAL A 124 -5.50 -8.07 -6.14
N THR A 125 -5.55 -8.39 -4.86
CA THR A 125 -6.77 -8.88 -4.21
C THR A 125 -7.37 -7.74 -3.40
N PHE A 126 -8.59 -7.32 -3.69
CA PHE A 126 -9.37 -6.51 -2.78
C PHE A 126 -10.34 -7.41 -2.01
N ARG A 127 -10.51 -7.18 -0.71
CA ARG A 127 -11.49 -7.91 0.12
C ARG A 127 -12.66 -7.05 0.59
N ALA A 128 -12.61 -5.73 0.34
CA ALA A 128 -13.65 -4.82 0.77
C ALA A 128 -14.91 -4.98 -0.10
N ILE A 129 -16.08 -4.90 0.53
CA ILE A 129 -17.38 -4.93 -0.17
C ILE A 129 -18.08 -3.56 -0.17
N ASN A 130 -17.54 -2.58 0.55
CA ASN A 130 -18.16 -1.27 0.78
C ASN A 130 -17.15 -0.11 0.66
N LEU A 131 -16.69 0.20 -0.55
CA LEU A 131 -15.82 1.36 -0.81
C LEU A 131 -16.65 2.66 -0.86
N LYS A 132 -16.22 3.68 -0.12
CA LYS A 132 -16.94 4.95 0.02
C LYS A 132 -16.50 6.06 -0.94
N ASN A 133 -15.36 5.91 -1.62
CA ASN A 133 -14.78 6.98 -2.44
C ASN A 133 -14.21 6.43 -3.77
N TYR A 134 -14.45 7.16 -4.86
CA TYR A 134 -14.17 6.75 -6.25
C TYR A 134 -13.15 7.69 -6.94
N CYS A 135 -12.15 8.19 -6.21
CA CYS A 135 -11.13 9.04 -6.84
C CYS A 135 -10.14 8.15 -7.63
N ASN A 136 -10.12 8.33 -8.96
CA ASN A 136 -9.71 7.34 -9.96
C ASN A 136 -8.20 7.31 -10.27
N ASN A 137 -7.79 6.36 -11.13
CA ASN A 137 -6.43 6.12 -11.62
C ASN A 137 -5.49 5.34 -10.69
N ILE A 138 -6.03 4.44 -9.86
CA ILE A 138 -5.24 3.67 -8.89
C ILE A 138 -4.07 2.88 -9.51
N PHE A 139 -4.20 2.42 -10.77
CA PHE A 139 -3.18 1.66 -11.52
C PHE A 139 -2.59 2.44 -12.69
N PHE A 140 -2.67 3.78 -12.68
CA PHE A 140 -2.19 4.56 -13.82
C PHE A 140 -0.69 4.37 -14.07
N CYS A 141 -0.32 4.26 -15.34
CA CYS A 141 1.01 3.87 -15.80
C CYS A 141 1.48 2.47 -15.40
N CYS A 142 0.65 1.61 -14.80
CA CYS A 142 0.97 0.18 -14.72
C CYS A 142 0.96 -0.42 -16.13
N GLN A 143 2.02 -1.16 -16.46
CA GLN A 143 2.23 -1.69 -17.82
C GLN A 143 1.88 -3.17 -17.97
N ASN A 144 1.74 -3.89 -16.85
CA ASN A 144 1.39 -5.31 -16.87
C ASN A 144 -0.11 -5.53 -17.06
N HIS A 145 -0.43 -6.74 -17.52
CA HIS A 145 -1.77 -7.29 -17.38
C HIS A 145 -2.04 -7.60 -15.90
N LEU A 146 -2.96 -6.86 -15.29
CA LEU A 146 -3.36 -6.98 -13.89
C LEU A 146 -4.51 -7.97 -13.74
N LYS A 147 -4.32 -8.98 -12.90
CA LYS A 147 -5.37 -9.84 -12.38
C LYS A 147 -5.90 -9.24 -11.09
N ILE A 148 -7.17 -8.90 -11.06
CA ILE A 148 -7.81 -8.29 -9.90
C ILE A 148 -8.83 -9.25 -9.31
N TYR A 149 -8.58 -9.71 -8.09
CA TYR A 149 -9.47 -10.61 -7.37
C TYR A 149 -10.35 -9.82 -6.40
N VAL A 150 -11.67 -10.00 -6.49
CA VAL A 150 -12.65 -9.26 -5.68
C VAL A 150 -13.76 -10.19 -5.17
N PRO A 151 -14.42 -9.89 -4.03
CA PRO A 151 -15.54 -10.68 -3.53
C PRO A 151 -16.64 -10.74 -4.58
N SER A 152 -17.25 -11.91 -4.75
CA SER A 152 -18.34 -12.13 -5.71
C SER A 152 -19.49 -11.14 -5.53
N GLU A 153 -19.78 -10.74 -4.29
CA GLU A 153 -20.85 -9.77 -3.98
C GLU A 153 -20.49 -8.32 -4.33
N ALA A 154 -19.21 -8.03 -4.62
CA ALA A 154 -18.72 -6.68 -4.93
C ALA A 154 -18.20 -6.53 -6.37
N VAL A 155 -18.35 -7.54 -7.23
CA VAL A 155 -17.85 -7.51 -8.62
C VAL A 155 -18.35 -6.30 -9.39
N GLU A 156 -19.64 -5.97 -9.28
CA GLU A 156 -20.22 -4.79 -9.95
C GLU A 156 -19.63 -3.48 -9.43
N LEU A 157 -19.41 -3.36 -8.11
CA LEU A 157 -18.77 -2.21 -7.49
C LEU A 157 -17.37 -1.98 -8.09
N TYR A 158 -16.56 -3.04 -8.15
CA TYR A 158 -15.20 -2.96 -8.68
C TYR A 158 -15.18 -2.77 -10.20
N SER A 159 -16.11 -3.37 -10.94
CA SER A 159 -16.23 -3.15 -12.39
C SER A 159 -16.56 -1.70 -12.73
N ASN A 160 -17.32 -1.00 -11.88
CA ASN A 160 -17.58 0.42 -12.09
C ASN A 160 -16.42 1.33 -11.66
N TRP A 161 -15.62 0.91 -10.67
CA TRP A 161 -14.56 1.72 -10.08
C TRP A 161 -13.20 1.56 -10.80
N LEU A 162 -12.86 0.35 -11.20
CA LEU A 162 -11.56 0.04 -11.80
C LEU A 162 -11.50 0.47 -13.26
N PRO A 163 -10.31 0.88 -13.76
CA PRO A 163 -10.15 1.24 -15.16
C PRO A 163 -10.59 0.09 -16.06
N GLN A 164 -11.45 0.41 -17.02
CA GLN A 164 -11.96 -0.52 -18.03
C GLN A 164 -10.99 -0.62 -19.23
N ASP A 165 -9.69 -0.60 -18.97
CA ASP A 165 -8.68 -0.76 -20.03
C ASP A 165 -8.33 -2.24 -20.24
N SER A 166 -7.73 -2.55 -21.40
CA SER A 166 -7.42 -3.93 -21.80
C SER A 166 -6.41 -4.64 -20.92
N ASN A 167 -5.73 -3.91 -20.03
CA ASN A 167 -4.67 -4.45 -19.19
C ASN A 167 -5.21 -4.91 -17.83
N VAL A 168 -6.52 -4.88 -17.59
CA VAL A 168 -7.13 -5.37 -16.35
C VAL A 168 -8.07 -6.53 -16.64
N THR A 169 -8.03 -7.58 -15.82
CA THR A 169 -9.03 -8.64 -15.78
C THR A 169 -9.47 -8.88 -14.35
N ILE A 170 -10.79 -8.82 -14.13
CA ILE A 170 -11.41 -9.05 -12.82
C ILE A 170 -11.78 -10.53 -12.69
N TYR A 171 -11.45 -11.10 -11.54
CA TYR A 171 -11.76 -12.46 -11.11
C TYR A 171 -12.56 -12.40 -9.80
N GLU A 172 -13.55 -13.27 -9.69
CA GLU A 172 -14.37 -13.37 -8.48
C GLU A 172 -13.73 -14.36 -7.49
N ILE A 173 -13.82 -14.07 -6.20
CA ILE A 173 -13.40 -14.97 -5.12
C ILE A 173 -14.54 -15.15 -4.11
N ASN A 174 -14.64 -16.35 -3.54
CA ASN A 174 -15.53 -16.63 -2.42
C ASN A 174 -14.88 -16.13 -1.12
N ASN A 175 -15.65 -15.50 -0.24
CA ASN A 175 -15.15 -14.93 1.03
C ASN A 175 -14.63 -15.96 2.05
N GLU A 176 -14.57 -17.25 1.72
CA GLU A 176 -14.27 -18.34 2.66
C GLU A 176 -12.79 -18.67 2.83
N GLU A 177 -11.87 -18.06 2.06
CA GLU A 177 -10.43 -18.24 2.29
C GLU A 177 -9.85 -17.06 3.07
N GLY A 178 -9.96 -17.16 4.40
CA GLY A 178 -9.23 -16.37 5.40
C GLY A 178 -7.95 -17.06 5.84
#